data_AF-A0A8J2H5R2-F1
#
_entry.id   AF-A0A8J2H5R2-F1
#
_cell.length_a   1.000
_cell.length_b   1.000
_cell.length_c   1.000
_cell.angle_alpha   90.00
_cell.angle_beta   90.00
_cell.angle_gamma   90.00
#
_symmetry.space_group_name_H-M   'P 1'
#
loop_
_entity.id
_entity.type
_entity.pdbx_description
1 polymer ?
#
loop_
_entity_poly.entity_id
_entity_poly.type
_entity_poly.pdbx_seq_one_letter_code
_entity_poly.pdbx_strand_id
1 'polypeptide(L)'
;MSDHTEEQLENGGSNGGHTLKRHREEDSSGSSDSGRSRALSLPPLLPRKRRRFSDTTREIRALHEKVELLSDLLLLKQNAPEPPVVSMPATAPQTSVLNLGQCKTEIICGKRASCIEARRERILTEAPNKQVQGALRRIPPSSEHLFGKENLSTLITSLGGAQTWLKEPSHSSSRH
;
A
#
# COMPACT_ATOMS: atom_id res chain seq x y z
N MET A 1 -2.26 -47.39 -33.83
CA MET A 1 -0.84 -47.43 -33.43
C MET A 1 -0.71 -46.45 -32.31
N SER A 2 -0.54 -47.01 -31.13
CA SER A 2 -0.44 -46.37 -29.82
C SER A 2 0.84 -45.52 -29.73
N ASP A 3 0.86 -44.48 -28.91
CA ASP A 3 1.82 -44.42 -27.80
C ASP A 3 1.46 -43.30 -26.81
N HIS A 4 1.34 -43.74 -25.54
CA HIS A 4 1.15 -42.94 -24.34
C HIS A 4 2.51 -42.46 -23.84
N THR A 5 2.59 -41.22 -23.36
CA THR A 5 3.66 -40.76 -22.47
C THR A 5 3.08 -40.35 -21.13
N GLU A 6 3.13 -41.33 -20.21
CA GLU A 6 3.11 -41.20 -18.76
C GLU A 6 4.44 -40.58 -18.30
N GLU A 7 4.42 -39.52 -17.50
CA GLU A 7 5.60 -39.17 -16.69
C GLU A 7 5.20 -38.62 -15.30
N GLN A 8 5.19 -39.57 -14.36
CA GLN A 8 5.80 -39.57 -13.02
C GLN A 8 5.53 -38.41 -12.05
N LEU A 9 4.67 -38.75 -11.08
CA LEU A 9 4.62 -38.21 -9.73
C LEU A 9 5.81 -38.73 -8.90
N GLU A 10 6.68 -37.84 -8.42
CA GLU A 10 7.59 -38.16 -7.33
C GLU A 10 7.03 -37.70 -5.98
N ASN A 11 6.65 -38.71 -5.19
CA ASN A 11 6.47 -38.66 -3.75
C ASN A 11 7.84 -38.51 -3.06
N GLY A 12 7.94 -37.65 -2.04
CA GLY A 12 9.14 -37.58 -1.21
C GLY A 12 8.91 -37.07 0.21
N GLY A 13 8.97 -37.99 1.19
CA GLY A 13 9.42 -37.80 2.58
C GLY A 13 8.56 -36.92 3.50
N SER A 14 7.79 -37.40 4.48
CA SER A 14 8.05 -38.34 5.58
C SER A 14 9.02 -37.84 6.67
N ASN A 15 8.46 -37.75 7.89
CA ASN A 15 9.05 -37.89 9.23
C ASN A 15 9.85 -36.75 9.86
N GLY A 16 9.43 -36.39 11.09
CA GLY A 16 10.25 -35.63 12.03
C GLY A 16 9.51 -35.13 13.26
N GLY A 17 8.92 -36.03 14.05
CA GLY A 17 8.46 -35.67 15.39
C GLY A 17 9.65 -35.42 16.32
N HIS A 18 9.54 -34.42 17.20
CA HIS A 18 10.24 -34.42 18.48
C HIS A 18 9.46 -33.63 19.53
N THR A 19 8.96 -34.38 20.51
CA THR A 19 8.57 -33.96 21.85
C THR A 19 9.73 -33.29 22.58
N LEU A 20 9.46 -32.28 23.42
CA LEU A 20 9.82 -32.31 24.86
C LEU A 20 9.42 -31.03 25.60
N LYS A 21 8.58 -31.26 26.63
CA LYS A 21 8.45 -30.49 27.88
C LYS A 21 9.76 -29.86 28.33
N ARG A 22 9.69 -28.62 28.82
CA ARG A 22 10.36 -28.25 30.08
C ARG A 22 9.66 -27.08 30.76
N HIS A 23 9.03 -27.44 31.88
CA HIS A 23 8.61 -26.61 33.00
C HIS A 23 9.83 -25.87 33.56
N ARG A 24 9.71 -24.57 33.83
CA ARG A 24 10.57 -23.88 34.80
C ARG A 24 9.74 -22.81 35.48
N GLU A 25 9.14 -23.19 36.60
CA GLU A 25 8.78 -22.29 37.68
C GLU A 25 10.08 -21.78 38.27
N GLU A 26 10.27 -20.46 38.29
CA GLU A 26 11.13 -19.84 39.28
C GLU A 26 10.36 -18.68 39.90
N ASP A 27 9.93 -18.95 41.12
CA ASP A 27 9.62 -17.97 42.13
C ASP A 27 10.78 -16.98 42.28
N SER A 28 10.46 -15.69 42.25
CA SER A 28 11.32 -14.67 42.82
C SER A 28 10.46 -13.54 43.37
N SER A 29 10.05 -13.76 44.61
CA SER A 29 9.71 -12.73 45.58
C SER A 29 10.90 -11.76 45.74
N GLY A 30 10.68 -10.49 45.40
CA GLY A 30 11.70 -9.46 45.45
C GLY A 30 11.12 -8.07 45.70
N SER A 31 11.07 -7.72 46.99
CA SER A 31 11.29 -6.39 47.56
C SER A 31 10.46 -5.19 47.11
N SER A 32 9.74 -4.66 48.09
CA SER A 32 9.29 -3.28 48.25
C SER A 32 10.28 -2.24 47.71
N ASP A 33 9.79 -1.29 46.91
CA ASP A 33 10.32 0.07 46.94
C ASP A 33 9.19 1.10 46.84
N SER A 34 9.25 2.04 47.78
CA SER A 34 8.28 3.09 48.04
C SER A 34 8.63 4.30 47.17
N GLY A 35 8.41 4.17 45.86
CA GLY A 35 8.71 5.19 44.88
C GLY A 35 7.64 6.30 44.83
N ARG A 36 7.81 7.31 45.68
CA ARG A 36 7.25 8.67 45.60
C ARG A 36 6.50 9.01 44.30
N SER A 37 5.18 9.12 44.39
CA SER A 37 4.34 9.78 43.39
C SER A 37 4.73 11.26 43.27
N ARG A 38 5.67 11.58 42.38
CA ARG A 38 5.77 12.94 41.83
C ARG A 38 4.62 13.11 40.85
N ALA A 39 3.56 13.77 41.32
CA ALA A 39 2.52 14.31 40.47
C ALA A 39 3.18 15.21 39.42
N LEU A 40 3.37 14.67 38.21
CA LEU A 40 3.76 15.44 37.04
C LEU A 40 2.57 16.37 36.75
N SER A 41 2.72 17.65 37.11
CA SER A 41 1.78 18.69 36.76
C SER A 41 1.68 18.76 35.24
N LEU A 42 0.64 18.12 34.71
CA LEU A 42 0.29 18.18 33.29
C LEU A 42 0.15 19.65 32.89
N PRO A 43 0.84 20.10 31.83
CA PRO A 43 0.71 21.48 31.36
C PRO A 43 -0.75 21.76 30.98
N PRO A 44 -1.27 22.96 31.30
CA PRO A 44 -2.65 23.34 31.00
C PRO A 44 -2.89 23.18 29.49
N LEU A 45 -3.86 22.33 29.16
CA LEU A 45 -4.29 22.09 27.79
C LEU A 45 -4.83 23.40 27.22
N LEU A 46 -4.01 24.05 26.38
CA LEU A 46 -4.42 25.24 25.65
C LEU A 46 -5.71 24.93 24.86
N PRO A 47 -6.69 25.85 24.85
CA PRO A 47 -7.93 25.66 24.13
C PRO A 47 -7.63 25.43 22.65
N ARG A 48 -7.86 24.19 22.18
CA ARG A 48 -7.79 23.81 20.78
C ARG A 48 -8.72 24.72 20.00
N LYS A 49 -8.12 25.67 19.29
CA LYS A 49 -8.77 26.61 18.37
C LYS A 49 -9.52 25.76 17.34
N ARG A 50 -10.83 25.58 17.55
CA ARG A 50 -11.76 24.91 16.63
C ARG A 50 -11.67 25.65 15.30
N ARG A 51 -10.87 25.11 14.38
CA ARG A 51 -10.81 25.55 12.99
C ARG A 51 -12.21 25.34 12.44
N ARG A 52 -12.89 26.44 12.10
CA ARG A 52 -14.28 26.41 11.66
C ARG A 52 -14.37 25.56 10.39
N PHE A 53 -15.25 24.56 10.42
CA PHE A 53 -15.46 23.57 9.36
C PHE A 53 -15.99 24.15 8.02
N SER A 54 -16.27 25.46 7.97
CA SER A 54 -16.89 26.12 6.82
C SER A 54 -15.95 26.39 5.64
N ASP A 55 -14.64 26.42 5.87
CA ASP A 55 -13.68 26.77 4.81
C ASP A 55 -13.47 25.66 3.78
N THR A 56 -13.59 24.39 4.18
CA THR A 56 -13.35 23.24 3.29
C THR A 56 -14.35 23.16 2.15
N THR A 57 -15.63 23.48 2.40
CA THR A 57 -16.68 23.43 1.37
C THR A 57 -16.50 24.54 0.32
N ARG A 58 -15.97 25.70 0.73
CA ARG A 58 -15.67 26.80 -0.19
C ARG A 58 -14.44 26.51 -1.03
N GLU A 59 -13.42 25.89 -0.42
CA GLU A 59 -12.20 25.45 -1.10
C GLU A 59 -12.51 24.36 -2.15
N ILE A 60 -13.37 23.39 -1.82
CA ILE A 60 -13.80 22.34 -2.76
C ILE A 60 -14.54 22.92 -3.97
N ARG A 61 -15.46 23.89 -3.76
CA ARG A 61 -16.15 24.57 -4.86
C ARG A 61 -15.18 25.35 -5.76
N ALA A 62 -14.25 26.09 -5.16
CA ALA A 62 -13.23 26.82 -5.91
C ALA A 62 -12.30 25.90 -6.71
N LEU A 63 -12.00 24.70 -6.21
CA LEU A 63 -11.24 23.70 -6.96
C LEU A 63 -12.04 23.12 -8.13
N HIS A 64 -13.34 22.89 -7.95
CA HIS A 64 -14.21 22.38 -9.01
C HIS A 64 -14.28 23.35 -10.20
N GLU A 65 -14.50 24.65 -9.93
CA GLU A 65 -14.51 25.70 -10.97
C GLU A 65 -13.18 25.77 -11.73
N LYS A 66 -12.04 25.62 -11.03
CA LYS A 66 -10.71 25.61 -11.66
C LYS A 66 -10.49 24.41 -12.57
N VAL A 67 -11.02 23.24 -12.20
CA VAL A 67 -10.92 22.02 -13.01
C VAL A 67 -11.74 22.16 -14.29
N GLU A 68 -12.93 22.77 -14.20
CA GLU A 68 -13.81 23.02 -15.35
C GLU A 68 -13.16 23.98 -16.36
N LEU A 69 -12.59 25.10 -15.89
CA LEU A 69 -11.87 26.05 -16.75
C LEU A 69 -10.65 25.42 -17.46
N LEU A 70 -9.91 24.55 -16.78
CA LEU A 70 -8.78 23.84 -17.39
C LEU A 70 -9.25 22.85 -18.47
N SER A 71 -10.41 22.23 -18.27
CA SER A 71 -11.01 21.32 -19.26
C SER A 71 -11.39 22.06 -20.54
N ASP A 72 -12.02 23.23 -20.41
CA ASP A 72 -12.44 24.04 -21.56
C ASP A 72 -11.23 24.58 -22.35
N LEU A 73 -10.17 25.02 -21.65
CA LEU A 73 -8.95 25.51 -22.28
C LEU A 73 -8.23 24.41 -23.09
N LEU A 74 -8.22 23.18 -22.57
CA LEU A 74 -7.68 22.03 -23.29
C LEU A 74 -8.51 21.69 -24.53
N LEU A 75 -9.84 21.79 -24.44
CA LEU A 75 -10.73 21.54 -25.57
C LEU A 75 -10.54 22.59 -26.68
N LEU A 76 -10.36 23.86 -26.30
CA LEU A 76 -10.04 24.95 -27.23
C LEU A 76 -8.72 24.72 -27.97
N LYS A 77 -7.70 24.21 -27.27
CA LYS A 77 -6.38 23.95 -27.87
C LYS A 77 -6.40 22.82 -28.91
N GLN A 78 -7.34 21.88 -28.81
CA GLN A 78 -7.48 20.78 -29.77
C GLN A 78 -8.14 21.19 -31.09
N ASN A 79 -8.85 22.32 -31.12
CA ASN A 79 -9.54 22.82 -32.32
C ASN A 79 -8.76 23.92 -33.06
N ALA A 80 -7.49 24.15 -32.70
CA ALA A 80 -6.66 25.10 -33.44
C ALA A 80 -6.38 24.54 -34.84
N PRO A 81 -6.70 25.28 -35.92
CA PRO A 81 -6.40 24.85 -37.28
C PRO A 81 -4.89 24.69 -37.45
N GLU A 82 -4.47 23.47 -37.78
CA GLU A 82 -3.08 23.14 -38.07
C GLU A 82 -2.52 24.12 -39.12
N PRO A 83 -1.40 24.80 -38.84
CA PRO A 83 -0.78 25.69 -39.81
C PRO A 83 -0.32 24.88 -41.04
N PRO A 84 -0.41 25.44 -42.25
CA PRO A 84 -0.04 24.73 -43.47
C PRO A 84 1.42 24.26 -43.39
N VAL A 85 1.60 22.95 -43.53
CA VAL A 85 2.88 22.24 -43.43
C VAL A 85 3.76 22.64 -44.61
N VAL A 86 4.72 23.53 -44.39
CA VAL A 86 5.80 23.82 -45.34
C VAL A 86 6.84 22.71 -45.19
N SER A 87 6.89 21.80 -46.17
CA SER A 87 7.81 20.67 -46.20
C SER A 87 9.28 21.13 -46.29
N MET A 88 10.05 20.84 -45.25
CA MET A 88 11.53 20.89 -45.26
C MET A 88 12.07 19.54 -44.75
N PRO A 89 13.08 18.94 -45.41
CA PRO A 89 13.67 17.70 -44.96
C PRO A 89 14.93 17.98 -44.13
N ALA A 90 14.88 17.75 -42.82
CA ALA A 90 16.09 17.62 -42.01
C ALA A 90 15.83 16.75 -40.76
N THR A 91 16.55 15.65 -40.72
CA THR A 91 16.69 14.64 -39.67
C THR A 91 16.68 15.23 -38.25
N ALA A 92 15.62 14.97 -37.50
CA ALA A 92 15.51 15.28 -36.07
C ALA A 92 14.87 14.09 -35.33
N PRO A 93 15.23 13.85 -34.06
CA PRO A 93 14.81 12.68 -33.31
C PRO A 93 13.30 12.66 -33.17
N GLN A 94 12.71 11.50 -33.46
CA GLN A 94 11.28 11.24 -33.33
C GLN A 94 10.86 11.42 -31.88
N THR A 95 10.44 12.62 -31.51
CA THR A 95 9.66 12.86 -30.30
C THR A 95 8.27 12.32 -30.58
N SER A 96 8.04 11.08 -30.14
CA SER A 96 6.73 10.44 -30.19
C SER A 96 5.73 11.33 -29.45
N VAL A 97 4.88 12.00 -30.24
CA VAL A 97 3.75 12.78 -29.76
C VAL A 97 2.78 11.78 -29.14
N LEU A 98 2.91 11.55 -27.83
CA LEU A 98 2.03 10.64 -27.09
C LEU A 98 0.60 11.18 -27.19
N ASN A 99 -0.29 10.37 -27.77
CA ASN A 99 -1.71 10.67 -27.88
C ASN A 99 -2.26 10.99 -26.49
N LEU A 100 -2.99 12.10 -26.32
CA LEU A 100 -3.53 12.55 -25.02
C LEU A 100 -4.34 11.46 -24.29
N GLY A 101 -4.92 10.50 -25.02
CA GLY A 101 -5.58 9.31 -24.46
C GLY A 101 -4.63 8.33 -23.76
N GLN A 102 -3.41 8.13 -24.28
CA GLN A 102 -2.37 7.29 -23.69
C GLN A 102 -1.81 7.90 -22.40
N CYS A 103 -1.67 9.23 -22.33
CA CYS A 103 -1.23 9.93 -21.13
C CYS A 103 -2.21 9.76 -19.95
N LYS A 104 -3.53 9.70 -20.20
CA LYS A 104 -4.53 9.52 -19.12
C LYS A 104 -4.37 8.17 -18.44
N THR A 105 -4.21 7.10 -19.21
CA THR A 105 -3.99 5.76 -18.66
C THR A 105 -2.65 5.67 -17.95
N GLU A 106 -1.59 6.29 -18.47
CA GLU A 106 -0.28 6.32 -17.81
C GLU A 106 -0.32 7.06 -16.47
N ILE A 107 -0.99 8.22 -16.41
CA ILE A 107 -1.16 8.98 -15.17
C ILE A 107 -1.97 8.19 -14.14
N ILE A 108 -3.08 7.56 -14.55
CA ILE A 108 -3.92 6.75 -13.66
C ILE A 108 -3.16 5.51 -13.17
N CYS A 109 -2.45 4.80 -14.06
CA CYS A 109 -1.64 3.65 -13.71
C CYS A 109 -0.49 4.04 -12.77
N GLY A 110 0.20 5.16 -13.04
CA GLY A 110 1.26 5.67 -12.17
C GLY A 110 0.75 6.04 -10.78
N LYS A 111 -0.41 6.71 -10.69
CA LYS A 111 -1.02 7.05 -9.40
C LYS A 111 -1.45 5.81 -8.63
N ARG A 112 -2.06 4.82 -9.31
CA ARG A 112 -2.46 3.56 -8.71
C ARG A 112 -1.25 2.78 -8.19
N ALA A 113 -0.18 2.70 -8.95
CA ALA A 113 1.07 2.07 -8.54
C ALA A 113 1.65 2.72 -7.27
N SER A 114 1.71 4.06 -7.25
CA SER A 114 2.16 4.82 -6.07
C SER A 114 1.30 4.56 -4.82
N CYS A 115 -0.03 4.49 -4.97
CA CYS A 115 -0.92 4.16 -3.86
C CYS A 115 -0.73 2.72 -3.36
N ILE A 116 -0.54 1.76 -4.25
CA ILE A 116 -0.26 0.35 -3.90
C ILE A 116 1.06 0.27 -3.12
N GLU A 117 2.10 0.93 -3.62
CA GLU A 117 3.43 0.97 -2.99
C GLU A 117 3.39 1.60 -1.59
N ALA A 118 2.75 2.77 -1.46
CA ALA A 118 2.59 3.43 -0.15
C ALA A 118 1.83 2.55 0.87
N ARG A 119 0.79 1.82 0.42
CA ARG A 119 0.05 0.90 1.29
C ARG A 119 0.89 -0.32 1.67
N ARG A 120 1.70 -0.84 0.75
CA ARG A 120 2.65 -1.94 1.02
C ARG A 120 3.72 -1.53 2.02
N GLU A 121 4.35 -0.36 1.85
CA GLU A 121 5.35 0.14 2.79
C GLU A 121 4.79 0.31 4.20
N ARG A 122 3.55 0.79 4.34
CA ARG A 122 2.89 0.86 5.65
C ARG A 122 2.77 -0.51 6.32
N ILE A 123 2.31 -1.53 5.60
CA ILE A 123 2.21 -2.91 6.12
C ILE A 123 3.60 -3.44 6.50
N LEU A 124 4.63 -3.14 5.70
CA LEU A 124 6.00 -3.52 5.99
C LEU A 124 6.51 -2.88 7.28
N THR A 125 6.18 -1.60 7.54
CA THR A 125 6.57 -0.93 8.80
C THR A 125 5.88 -1.48 10.03
N GLU A 126 4.68 -2.06 9.89
CA GLU A 126 3.93 -2.65 11.00
C GLU A 126 4.37 -4.09 11.33
N ALA A 127 5.06 -4.76 10.40
CA ALA A 127 5.57 -6.11 10.62
C ALA A 127 6.74 -6.11 11.64
N PRO A 128 6.66 -6.88 12.74
CA PRO A 128 7.63 -6.80 13.84
C PRO A 128 9.01 -7.40 13.51
N ASN A 129 9.08 -8.32 12.54
CA ASN A 129 10.29 -9.06 12.21
C ASN A 129 10.85 -8.63 10.84
N LYS A 130 12.13 -8.24 10.81
CA LYS A 130 12.86 -7.88 9.58
C LYS A 130 12.89 -9.01 8.54
N GLN A 131 12.89 -10.26 8.98
CA GLN A 131 12.80 -11.41 8.06
C GLN A 131 11.45 -11.46 7.35
N VAL A 132 10.36 -11.21 8.09
CA VAL A 132 8.99 -11.15 7.53
C VAL A 132 8.86 -9.98 6.58
N GLN A 133 9.43 -8.81 6.92
CA GLN A 133 9.50 -7.66 6.02
C GLN A 133 10.24 -8.02 4.72
N GLY A 134 11.39 -8.69 4.83
CA GLY A 134 12.15 -9.16 3.67
C GLY A 134 11.36 -10.14 2.80
N ALA A 135 10.63 -11.07 3.42
CA ALA A 135 9.75 -12.01 2.71
C ALA A 135 8.60 -11.29 1.99
N LEU A 136 7.90 -10.38 2.68
CA LEU A 136 6.81 -9.58 2.09
C LEU A 136 7.28 -8.69 0.92
N ARG A 137 8.50 -8.11 1.01
CA ARG A 137 9.09 -7.31 -0.08
C ARG A 137 9.33 -8.12 -1.35
N ARG A 138 9.62 -9.42 -1.22
CA ARG A 138 9.81 -10.33 -2.35
C ARG A 138 8.51 -10.73 -3.04
N ILE A 139 7.35 -10.55 -2.39
CA ILE A 139 6.05 -10.91 -2.97
C ILE A 139 5.59 -9.76 -3.89
N PRO A 140 5.48 -9.95 -5.22
CA PRO A 140 5.04 -8.88 -6.12
C PRO A 140 3.58 -8.49 -5.85
N PRO A 141 3.19 -7.23 -6.12
CA PRO A 141 1.79 -6.83 -6.12
C PRO A 141 1.04 -7.46 -7.30
N SER A 142 -0.26 -7.69 -7.13
CA SER A 142 -1.18 -8.16 -8.16
C SER A 142 -2.15 -7.04 -8.56
N SER A 143 -2.80 -7.18 -9.72
CA SER A 143 -3.86 -6.26 -10.17
C SER A 143 -5.04 -6.19 -9.19
N GLU A 144 -5.30 -7.27 -8.46
CA GLU A 144 -6.41 -7.39 -7.52
C GLU A 144 -5.99 -7.22 -6.06
N HIS A 145 -4.76 -7.60 -5.72
CA HIS A 145 -4.29 -7.73 -4.33
C HIS A 145 -2.95 -7.00 -4.12
N LEU A 146 -2.77 -6.40 -2.94
CA LEU A 146 -1.50 -5.74 -2.58
C LEU A 146 -0.30 -6.70 -2.60
N PHE A 147 -0.55 -7.98 -2.29
CA PHE A 147 0.42 -9.07 -2.34
C PHE A 147 -0.24 -10.23 -3.10
N GLY A 148 0.54 -10.98 -3.89
CA GLY A 148 0.05 -12.23 -4.49
C GLY A 148 -0.54 -13.17 -3.44
N LYS A 149 -1.81 -13.57 -3.64
CA LYS A 149 -2.60 -14.35 -2.67
C LYS A 149 -1.91 -15.63 -2.24
N GLU A 150 -1.39 -16.40 -3.19
CA GLU A 150 -0.73 -17.69 -2.93
C GLU A 150 0.52 -17.50 -2.07
N ASN A 151 1.46 -16.66 -2.50
CA ASN A 151 2.70 -16.38 -1.77
C ASN A 151 2.44 -15.82 -0.36
N LEU A 152 1.46 -14.93 -0.23
CA LEU A 152 1.09 -14.38 1.07
C LEU A 152 0.49 -15.45 1.97
N SER A 153 -0.39 -16.32 1.43
CA SER A 153 -1.02 -17.40 2.19
C SER A 153 0.00 -18.43 2.71
N THR A 154 0.99 -18.76 1.89
CA THR A 154 2.11 -19.64 2.28
C THR A 154 2.93 -18.99 3.40
N LEU A 155 3.24 -17.70 3.27
CA LEU A 155 3.98 -16.96 4.29
C LEU A 155 3.19 -16.92 5.62
N ILE A 156 1.90 -16.60 5.59
CA ILE A 156 1.04 -16.58 6.78
C ILE A 156 1.00 -17.96 7.44
N THR A 157 0.86 -19.02 6.65
CA THR A 157 0.86 -20.40 7.16
C THR A 157 2.19 -20.75 7.84
N SER A 158 3.33 -20.34 7.24
CA SER A 158 4.65 -20.54 7.83
C SER A 158 4.86 -19.78 9.14
N LEU A 159 4.12 -18.69 9.36
CA LEU A 159 4.13 -17.89 10.59
C LEU A 159 3.18 -18.44 11.67
N GLY A 160 2.54 -19.59 11.44
CA GLY A 160 1.58 -20.18 12.38
C GLY A 160 0.17 -19.56 12.29
N GLY A 161 -0.16 -18.91 11.18
CA GLY A 161 -1.50 -18.38 10.91
C GLY A 161 -1.60 -16.87 10.88
N ALA A 162 -2.85 -16.37 10.91
CA ALA A 162 -3.17 -14.95 10.71
C ALA A 162 -2.56 -14.07 11.81
N GLN A 163 -1.76 -13.08 11.39
CA GLN A 163 -1.05 -12.19 12.30
C GLN A 163 -1.90 -10.98 12.70
N THR A 164 -1.71 -10.47 13.91
CA THR A 164 -2.48 -9.32 14.43
C THR A 164 -2.22 -8.03 13.65
N TRP A 165 -1.00 -7.82 13.15
CA TRP A 165 -0.62 -6.68 12.32
C TRP A 165 -1.13 -6.77 10.86
N LEU A 166 -1.65 -7.93 10.45
CA LEU A 166 -2.35 -8.09 9.16
C LEU A 166 -3.85 -7.80 9.25
N LYS A 167 -4.39 -7.62 10.45
CA LYS A 167 -5.80 -7.28 10.61
C LYS A 167 -6.02 -5.88 10.05
N GLU A 168 -7.04 -5.74 9.22
CA GLU A 168 -7.46 -4.42 8.75
C GLU A 168 -7.63 -3.51 9.97
N PRO A 169 -7.11 -2.27 9.96
CA PRO A 169 -7.44 -1.32 11.00
C PRO A 169 -8.95 -1.29 11.05
N SER A 170 -9.51 -1.63 12.21
CA SER A 170 -10.93 -1.56 12.43
C SER A 170 -11.32 -0.10 12.21
N HIS A 171 -11.71 0.24 10.99
CA HIS A 171 -12.45 1.42 10.67
C HIS A 171 -13.80 1.17 11.31
N SER A 172 -13.84 1.31 12.63
CA SER A 172 -15.06 1.32 13.39
C SER A 172 -15.96 2.29 12.66
N SER A 173 -17.02 1.74 12.09
CA SER A 173 -18.22 2.43 11.66
C SER A 173 -18.82 3.12 12.88
N SER A 174 -18.14 4.12 13.42
CA SER A 174 -18.67 5.06 14.39
C SER A 174 -19.34 6.17 13.58
N ARG A 175 -20.42 5.82 12.88
CA ARG A 175 -21.45 6.79 12.53
C ARG A 175 -22.46 6.73 13.68
N HIS A 176 -22.29 7.63 14.64
CA HIS A 176 -23.35 8.02 15.56
C HIS A 176 -23.64 9.50 15.32
#